data_AF-A0A3M1RAU3-F1
#
_entry.id   AF-A0A3M1RAU3-F1
#
_cell.length_a   1.000
_cell.length_b   1.000
_cell.length_c   1.000
_cell.angle_alpha   90.00
_cell.angle_beta   90.00
_cell.angle_gamma   90.00
#
_symmetry.space_group_name_H-M   'P 1'
#
loop_
_entity.id
_entity.type
_entity.pdbx_description
1 polymer ?
#
loop_
_entity_poly.entity_id
_entity_poly.type
_entity_poly.pdbx_seq_one_letter_code
_entity_poly.pdbx_strand_id
1 'polypeptide(L)'
;PEQRERIVVHLTCKALNRNALEAYAWRLAAEGIRNILALTGDYPTAGFGGAPQPVFDLDSVGLIYLLSAMNRGLEVPGRGGKKQTLPPTDFYIGCAVSPFKRTERELVPQYFKLVRKIAAGARWVITQLGYDMRKFHEVKLFLEARGIRDVPVVGNVYVLTKGVARLFHQGKLPGCVVSDELWELCNKYGSGPDKGREFFRELAAKQLAVFKGLGFQAGYLGGLAKPEDFFDIIERAERFGENDWRDFLREIRFSLPDEFFFFEHDPETGLSSSDRINPVYLESKKRPARSREVTWSYRLSRWVHRIAFTRNKGLWNLLKRLYARWDKKPGLAAKAMYSLEKTSKFFMYGCRDCGDCSLPDCAYLCPKRWCSKCARNGPCGGSHDGICELDDKPCFWARVYERLKAYGEEEEMLTGEPVLYNAQLMYTSAWANTYLDRDHHAPKDDSADTEGKSSPPNGG
;
A
#
# COMPACT_ATOMS: atom_id res chain seq x y z
N PRO A 1 32.19 -0.93 -7.80
CA PRO A 1 31.52 -0.96 -6.48
C PRO A 1 30.60 0.26 -6.28
N GLU A 2 31.14 1.47 -6.43
CA GLU A 2 30.45 2.74 -6.19
C GLU A 2 29.20 2.98 -7.08
N GLN A 3 29.21 2.52 -8.34
CA GLN A 3 28.04 2.63 -9.22
C GLN A 3 26.88 1.74 -8.78
N ARG A 4 27.15 0.57 -8.17
CA ARG A 4 26.09 -0.37 -7.73
C ARG A 4 25.30 0.18 -6.55
N GLU A 5 25.94 0.99 -5.71
CA GLU A 5 25.33 1.68 -4.58
C GLU A 5 24.38 2.81 -5.02
N ARG A 6 24.44 3.22 -6.29
CA ARG A 6 23.54 4.25 -6.88
C ARG A 6 22.34 3.65 -7.63
N ILE A 7 22.30 2.33 -7.78
CA ILE A 7 21.21 1.63 -8.48
C ILE A 7 20.08 1.33 -7.50
N VAL A 8 18.85 1.67 -7.90
CA VAL A 8 17.62 1.26 -7.22
C VAL A 8 16.92 0.19 -8.04
N VAL A 9 16.83 -1.03 -7.51
CA VAL A 9 16.12 -2.13 -8.17
C VAL A 9 14.65 -2.13 -7.79
N HIS A 10 13.76 -2.08 -8.78
CA HIS A 10 12.33 -2.23 -8.57
C HIS A 10 11.99 -3.72 -8.43
N LEU A 11 11.60 -4.16 -7.23
CA LEU A 11 11.23 -5.55 -6.96
C LEU A 11 9.70 -5.65 -6.77
N THR A 12 9.05 -6.45 -7.63
CA THR A 12 7.58 -6.55 -7.68
C THR A 12 7.06 -7.94 -7.29
N CYS A 13 5.95 -8.01 -6.56
CA CYS A 13 5.33 -9.25 -6.12
C CYS A 13 4.36 -9.90 -7.14
N LYS A 14 4.14 -9.27 -8.30
CA LYS A 14 3.11 -9.70 -9.27
C LYS A 14 3.33 -11.11 -9.86
N ALA A 15 4.60 -11.50 -10.02
CA ALA A 15 5.00 -12.73 -10.72
C ALA A 15 5.89 -13.67 -9.90
N LEU A 16 6.26 -13.30 -8.68
CA LEU A 16 7.19 -14.06 -7.84
C LEU A 16 6.53 -14.40 -6.50
N ASN A 17 6.70 -15.64 -6.04
CA ASN A 17 6.32 -16.04 -4.69
C ASN A 17 7.43 -15.64 -3.69
N ARG A 18 7.20 -15.79 -2.38
CA ARG A 18 8.18 -15.38 -1.36
C ARG A 18 9.55 -16.05 -1.51
N ASN A 19 9.61 -17.32 -1.91
CA ASN A 19 10.89 -18.03 -2.08
C ASN A 19 11.68 -17.43 -3.25
N ALA A 20 11.00 -17.11 -4.36
CA ALA A 20 11.63 -16.49 -5.51
C ALA A 20 12.03 -15.02 -5.22
N LEU A 21 11.21 -14.29 -4.45
CA LEU A 21 11.53 -12.94 -3.97
C LEU A 21 12.77 -12.96 -3.06
N GLU A 22 12.83 -13.88 -2.10
CA GLU A 22 13.97 -14.07 -1.19
C GLU A 22 15.24 -14.45 -1.95
N ALA A 23 15.17 -15.45 -2.85
CA ALA A 23 16.30 -15.86 -3.66
C ALA A 23 16.83 -14.73 -4.55
N TYR A 24 15.93 -13.94 -5.14
CA TYR A 24 16.32 -12.76 -5.92
C TYR A 24 16.96 -11.69 -5.04
N ALA A 25 16.43 -11.44 -3.85
CA ALA A 25 17.04 -10.53 -2.89
C ALA A 25 18.45 -11.00 -2.47
N TRP A 26 18.65 -12.27 -2.14
CA TRP A 26 19.99 -12.82 -1.84
C TRP A 26 20.97 -12.58 -3.00
N ARG A 27 20.53 -12.76 -4.24
CA ARG A 27 21.34 -12.46 -5.42
C ARG A 27 21.72 -10.97 -5.48
N LEU A 28 20.77 -10.06 -5.26
CA LEU A 28 21.06 -8.62 -5.23
C LEU A 28 22.09 -8.27 -4.16
N ALA A 29 21.93 -8.82 -2.95
CA ALA A 29 22.89 -8.62 -1.86
C ALA A 29 24.29 -9.15 -2.23
N ALA A 30 24.38 -10.35 -2.81
CA ALA A 30 25.64 -10.93 -3.26
C ALA A 30 26.31 -10.13 -4.39
N GLU A 31 25.53 -9.49 -5.25
CA GLU A 31 26.02 -8.57 -6.29
C GLU A 31 26.38 -7.17 -5.74
N GLY A 32 26.14 -6.91 -4.44
CA GLY A 32 26.41 -5.64 -3.78
C GLY A 32 25.36 -4.54 -4.07
N ILE A 33 24.17 -4.92 -4.55
CA ILE A 33 23.04 -4.00 -4.76
C ILE A 33 22.23 -3.92 -3.47
N ARG A 34 22.13 -2.71 -2.92
CA ARG A 34 21.49 -2.46 -1.62
C ARG A 34 20.18 -1.70 -1.70
N ASN A 35 19.94 -0.88 -2.72
CA ASN A 35 18.71 -0.11 -2.80
C ASN A 35 17.61 -0.87 -3.55
N ILE A 36 16.49 -1.10 -2.88
CA ILE A 36 15.34 -1.81 -3.45
C ILE A 36 14.10 -0.96 -3.28
N LEU A 37 13.36 -0.73 -4.37
CA LEU A 37 12.00 -0.21 -4.31
C LEU A 37 11.01 -1.38 -4.29
N ALA A 38 10.38 -1.62 -3.13
CA ALA A 38 9.46 -2.74 -2.92
C ALA A 38 8.04 -2.40 -3.38
N LEU A 39 7.51 -3.19 -4.33
CA LEU A 39 6.26 -2.92 -5.01
C LEU A 39 5.33 -4.13 -5.01
N THR A 40 4.02 -3.91 -4.87
CA THR A 40 3.04 -4.98 -5.14
C THR A 40 3.05 -5.38 -6.62
N GLY A 41 3.17 -4.39 -7.51
CA GLY A 41 3.14 -4.57 -8.96
C GLY A 41 1.73 -4.55 -9.55
N ASP A 42 1.68 -4.28 -10.84
CA ASP A 42 0.46 -4.30 -11.63
C ASP A 42 0.04 -5.73 -11.95
N TYR A 43 -1.25 -5.90 -12.21
CA TYR A 43 -1.77 -7.21 -12.59
C TYR A 43 -1.26 -7.58 -13.98
N PRO A 44 -0.77 -8.81 -14.19
CA PRO A 44 -0.32 -9.23 -15.50
C PRO A 44 -1.50 -9.43 -16.46
N THR A 45 -1.49 -8.73 -17.60
CA THR A 45 -2.54 -8.81 -18.63
C THR A 45 -2.07 -9.43 -19.95
N ALA A 46 -0.76 -9.47 -20.20
CA ALA A 46 -0.16 -10.05 -21.41
C ALA A 46 1.22 -10.66 -21.12
N GLY A 47 1.65 -11.62 -21.94
CA GLY A 47 2.91 -12.36 -21.78
C GLY A 47 3.18 -13.34 -22.93
N PHE A 48 4.29 -14.07 -22.84
CA PHE A 48 4.67 -15.09 -23.83
C PHE A 48 3.63 -16.22 -23.88
N GLY A 49 2.98 -16.39 -25.02
CA GLY A 49 1.92 -17.39 -25.20
C GLY A 49 0.59 -17.07 -24.50
N GLY A 50 0.41 -15.86 -23.96
CA GLY A 50 -0.82 -15.44 -23.29
C GLY A 50 -0.59 -14.73 -21.95
N ALA A 51 -1.67 -14.45 -21.21
CA ALA A 51 -1.58 -13.83 -19.90
C ALA A 51 -1.03 -14.83 -18.86
N PRO A 52 0.02 -14.49 -18.09
CA PRO A 52 0.58 -15.40 -17.09
C PRO A 52 -0.31 -15.42 -15.83
N GLN A 53 -0.16 -16.47 -15.02
CA GLN A 53 -0.85 -16.56 -13.73
C GLN A 53 -0.35 -15.46 -12.78
N PRO A 54 -1.27 -14.69 -12.14
CA PRO A 54 -0.90 -13.73 -11.11
C PRO A 54 -0.45 -14.46 -9.84
N VAL A 55 0.70 -14.08 -9.26
CA VAL A 55 1.23 -14.76 -8.08
C VAL A 55 0.77 -14.09 -6.78
N PHE A 56 1.14 -12.83 -6.55
CA PHE A 56 0.75 -12.03 -5.38
C PHE A 56 0.77 -12.79 -4.04
N ASP A 57 1.81 -13.60 -3.83
CA ASP A 57 2.03 -14.32 -2.55
C ASP A 57 2.32 -13.34 -1.41
N LEU A 58 3.01 -12.25 -1.74
CA LEU A 58 3.21 -11.07 -0.90
C LEU A 58 2.61 -9.84 -1.58
N ASP A 59 2.31 -8.82 -0.80
CA ASP A 59 2.17 -7.44 -1.29
C ASP A 59 3.38 -6.61 -0.87
N SER A 60 3.42 -5.32 -1.24
CA SER A 60 4.54 -4.43 -0.89
C SER A 60 4.85 -4.41 0.61
N VAL A 61 3.86 -4.49 1.49
CA VAL A 61 4.11 -4.50 2.95
C VAL A 61 4.78 -5.81 3.34
N GLY A 62 4.30 -6.95 2.83
CA GLY A 62 4.91 -8.25 3.06
C GLY A 62 6.33 -8.38 2.49
N LEU A 63 6.60 -7.79 1.32
CA LEU A 63 7.94 -7.75 0.73
C LEU A 63 8.90 -6.89 1.56
N ILE A 64 8.47 -5.70 2.02
CA ILE A 64 9.27 -4.87 2.93
C ILE A 64 9.59 -5.65 4.20
N TYR A 65 8.60 -6.34 4.76
CA TYR A 65 8.77 -7.15 5.97
C TYR A 65 9.78 -8.29 5.77
N LEU A 66 9.74 -8.98 4.61
CA LEU A 66 10.73 -10.00 4.25
C LEU A 66 12.15 -9.40 4.17
N LEU A 67 12.33 -8.32 3.41
CA LEU A 67 13.64 -7.67 3.25
C LEU A 67 14.17 -7.12 4.58
N SER A 68 13.28 -6.60 5.43
CA SER A 68 13.58 -6.15 6.78
C SER A 68 14.03 -7.31 7.69
N ALA A 69 13.38 -8.48 7.58
CA ALA A 69 13.81 -9.69 8.28
C ALA A 69 15.18 -10.20 7.79
N MET A 70 15.45 -10.12 6.48
CA MET A 70 16.78 -10.44 5.94
C MET A 70 17.85 -9.49 6.50
N ASN A 71 17.55 -8.20 6.65
CA ASN A 71 18.47 -7.23 7.26
C ASN A 71 18.77 -7.52 8.74
N ARG A 72 17.86 -8.18 9.46
CA ARG A 72 18.09 -8.62 10.85
C ARG A 72 18.82 -9.96 10.96
N GLY A 73 19.04 -10.65 9.83
CA GLY A 73 19.44 -12.06 9.80
C GLY A 73 18.20 -12.95 9.85
N LEU A 74 17.86 -13.54 8.71
CA LEU A 74 16.64 -14.34 8.58
C LEU A 74 16.76 -15.65 9.39
N GLU A 75 15.80 -15.93 10.26
CA GLU A 75 15.70 -17.23 10.94
C GLU A 75 15.14 -18.29 10.00
N VAL A 76 15.88 -19.37 9.80
CA VAL A 76 15.47 -20.52 8.99
C VAL A 76 15.58 -21.82 9.79
N PRO A 77 14.83 -22.87 9.42
CA PRO A 77 15.04 -24.21 9.99
C PRO A 77 16.43 -24.74 9.63
N GLY A 78 17.26 -24.97 10.63
CA GLY A 78 18.58 -25.58 10.51
C GLY A 78 18.54 -27.10 10.67
N ARG A 79 19.74 -27.73 10.62
CA ARG A 79 19.87 -29.19 10.79
C ARG A 79 19.35 -29.64 12.15
N GLY A 80 18.58 -30.73 12.16
CA GLY A 80 18.02 -31.31 13.39
C GLY A 80 16.91 -30.48 14.04
N GLY A 81 16.28 -29.56 13.30
CA GLY A 81 15.15 -28.75 13.79
C GLY A 81 15.55 -27.54 14.64
N LYS A 82 16.85 -27.28 14.82
CA LYS A 82 17.33 -26.04 15.47
C LYS A 82 17.12 -24.86 14.54
N LYS A 83 16.68 -23.72 15.06
CA LYS A 83 16.68 -22.46 14.30
C LYS A 83 18.11 -22.05 13.98
N GLN A 84 18.32 -21.57 12.76
CA GLN A 84 19.58 -21.00 12.30
C GLN A 84 19.32 -19.58 11.82
N THR A 85 20.13 -18.63 12.27
CA THR A 85 20.11 -17.26 11.77
C THR A 85 21.09 -17.14 10.61
N LEU A 86 20.60 -16.68 9.46
CA LEU A 86 21.44 -16.40 8.29
C LEU A 86 22.20 -15.06 8.48
N PRO A 87 23.34 -14.85 7.79
CA PRO A 87 24.04 -13.56 7.81
C PRO A 87 23.09 -12.43 7.40
N PRO A 88 23.11 -11.27 8.08
CA PRO A 88 22.24 -10.16 7.76
C PRO A 88 22.58 -9.56 6.40
N THR A 89 21.55 -9.06 5.71
CA THR A 89 21.70 -8.17 4.55
C THR A 89 21.74 -6.70 4.99
N ASP A 90 21.98 -5.79 4.04
CA ASP A 90 21.96 -4.34 4.29
C ASP A 90 21.18 -3.60 3.19
N PHE A 91 19.89 -3.93 3.04
CA PHE A 91 19.04 -3.27 2.06
C PHE A 91 18.54 -1.91 2.57
N TYR A 92 18.65 -0.89 1.70
CA TYR A 92 17.99 0.40 1.85
C TYR A 92 16.63 0.37 1.12
N ILE A 93 15.59 0.00 1.86
CA ILE A 93 14.29 -0.38 1.31
C ILE A 93 13.41 0.86 1.09
N GLY A 94 12.98 1.09 -0.15
CA GLY A 94 12.02 2.12 -0.53
C GLY A 94 10.61 1.58 -0.70
N CYS A 95 9.63 2.47 -0.60
CA CYS A 95 8.24 2.13 -0.87
C CYS A 95 7.50 3.23 -1.65
N ALA A 96 6.44 2.86 -2.37
CA ALA A 96 5.62 3.80 -3.12
C ALA A 96 4.32 4.20 -2.39
N VAL A 97 3.83 5.42 -2.57
CA VAL A 97 2.50 5.89 -2.13
C VAL A 97 1.81 6.68 -3.23
N SER A 98 0.49 6.53 -3.37
CA SER A 98 -0.29 7.33 -4.33
C SER A 98 -1.19 8.33 -3.60
N PRO A 99 -0.88 9.65 -3.65
CA PRO A 99 -1.78 10.69 -3.13
C PRO A 99 -2.88 11.09 -4.12
N PHE A 100 -2.82 10.59 -5.35
CA PHE A 100 -3.75 10.92 -6.45
C PHE A 100 -4.96 10.00 -6.40
N LYS A 101 -5.87 10.31 -5.47
CA LYS A 101 -7.16 9.65 -5.31
C LYS A 101 -8.27 10.68 -5.18
N ARG A 102 -9.33 10.47 -5.95
CA ARG A 102 -10.48 11.36 -5.99
C ARG A 102 -11.30 11.31 -4.72
N THR A 103 -11.47 10.13 -4.14
CA THR A 103 -12.36 9.94 -3.00
C THR A 103 -11.59 9.69 -1.69
N GLU A 104 -12.16 10.14 -0.58
CA GLU A 104 -11.62 9.90 0.77
C GLU A 104 -11.40 8.41 1.05
N ARG A 105 -12.38 7.57 0.69
CA ARG A 105 -12.34 6.11 0.88
C ARG A 105 -11.24 5.40 0.09
N GLU A 106 -10.59 6.11 -0.82
CA GLU A 106 -9.42 5.64 -1.53
C GLU A 106 -8.14 6.28 -1.01
N LEU A 107 -8.13 7.60 -0.78
CA LEU A 107 -6.95 8.34 -0.37
C LEU A 107 -6.48 7.93 1.03
N VAL A 108 -7.39 7.97 2.01
CA VAL A 108 -7.04 7.74 3.42
C VAL A 108 -6.41 6.35 3.62
N PRO A 109 -6.94 5.26 3.03
CA PRO A 109 -6.28 3.96 3.04
C PRO A 109 -4.87 3.92 2.44
N GLN A 110 -4.53 4.76 1.45
CA GLN A 110 -3.16 4.84 0.91
C GLN A 110 -2.20 5.40 1.96
N TYR A 111 -2.60 6.46 2.65
CA TYR A 111 -1.82 7.08 3.73
C TYR A 111 -1.68 6.14 4.93
N PHE A 112 -2.73 5.41 5.29
CA PHE A 112 -2.63 4.40 6.34
C PHE A 112 -1.68 3.26 5.96
N LYS A 113 -1.74 2.79 4.72
CA LYS A 113 -0.78 1.80 4.22
C LYS A 113 0.65 2.33 4.17
N LEU A 114 0.86 3.62 3.90
CA LEU A 114 2.18 4.23 3.93
C LEU A 114 2.82 4.08 5.32
N VAL A 115 2.09 4.38 6.39
CA VAL A 115 2.58 4.21 7.76
C VAL A 115 2.93 2.75 8.03
N ARG A 116 2.09 1.79 7.59
CA ARG A 116 2.41 0.36 7.71
C ARG A 116 3.69 -0.04 6.97
N LYS A 117 3.92 0.52 5.77
CA LYS A 117 5.14 0.24 4.98
C LYS A 117 6.39 0.72 5.71
N ILE A 118 6.33 1.91 6.31
CA ILE A 118 7.42 2.46 7.13
C ILE A 118 7.63 1.59 8.37
N ALA A 119 6.57 1.26 9.10
CA ALA A 119 6.63 0.36 10.26
C ALA A 119 7.19 -1.03 9.93
N ALA A 120 6.95 -1.55 8.72
CA ALA A 120 7.51 -2.82 8.25
C ALA A 120 9.02 -2.75 7.94
N GLY A 121 9.60 -1.55 7.81
CA GLY A 121 11.03 -1.33 7.57
C GLY A 121 11.39 -0.52 6.32
N ALA A 122 10.43 0.14 5.66
CA ALA A 122 10.76 1.07 4.58
C ALA A 122 11.48 2.31 5.13
N ARG A 123 12.57 2.71 4.48
CA ARG A 123 13.47 3.80 4.88
C ARG A 123 13.31 5.06 4.04
N TRP A 124 12.66 4.98 2.89
CA TRP A 124 12.33 6.13 2.05
C TRP A 124 11.05 5.88 1.25
N VAL A 125 10.44 6.97 0.78
CA VAL A 125 9.15 6.98 0.09
C VAL A 125 9.30 7.63 -1.26
N ILE A 126 8.67 7.07 -2.28
CA ILE A 126 8.45 7.73 -3.58
C ILE A 126 6.95 7.88 -3.84
N THR A 127 6.54 9.06 -4.26
CA THR A 127 5.14 9.28 -4.63
C THR A 127 4.84 8.66 -6.00
N GLN A 128 3.58 8.31 -6.25
CA GLN A 128 3.11 8.09 -7.61
C GLN A 128 3.22 9.41 -8.40
N LEU A 129 3.31 9.34 -9.72
CA LEU A 129 3.22 10.52 -10.57
C LEU A 129 1.84 11.17 -10.51
N GLY A 130 1.80 12.48 -10.73
CA GLY A 130 0.58 13.28 -10.80
C GLY A 130 0.91 14.76 -11.02
N TYR A 131 -0.12 15.59 -11.11
CA TYR A 131 0.01 16.98 -11.61
C TYR A 131 -0.70 18.02 -10.74
N ASP A 132 -0.94 17.70 -9.46
CA ASP A 132 -1.31 18.69 -8.45
C ASP A 132 -0.25 18.71 -7.34
N MET A 133 0.48 19.82 -7.22
CA MET A 133 1.57 19.94 -6.25
C MET A 133 1.12 19.91 -4.79
N ARG A 134 -0.14 20.22 -4.52
CA ARG A 134 -0.72 20.15 -3.17
C ARG A 134 -0.87 18.71 -2.72
N LYS A 135 -1.25 17.79 -3.62
CA LYS A 135 -1.34 16.35 -3.31
C LYS A 135 0.01 15.74 -2.92
N PHE A 136 1.09 16.17 -3.57
CA PHE A 136 2.42 15.75 -3.15
C PHE A 136 2.75 16.31 -1.75
N HIS A 137 2.45 17.58 -1.51
CA HIS A 137 2.68 18.22 -0.20
C HIS A 137 1.97 17.48 0.94
N GLU A 138 0.73 17.02 0.74
CA GLU A 138 -0.03 16.25 1.74
C GLU A 138 0.70 15.01 2.25
N VAL A 139 1.52 14.35 1.43
CA VAL A 139 2.29 13.18 1.88
C VAL A 139 3.25 13.55 3.00
N LYS A 140 3.95 14.68 2.86
CA LYS A 140 4.89 15.17 3.89
C LYS A 140 4.15 15.57 5.16
N LEU A 141 3.06 16.34 5.02
CA LEU A 141 2.25 16.76 6.15
C LEU A 141 1.62 15.58 6.89
N PHE A 142 1.17 14.56 6.17
CA PHE A 142 0.59 13.37 6.77
C PHE A 142 1.63 12.60 7.61
N LEU A 143 2.86 12.45 7.09
CA LEU A 143 3.95 11.83 7.83
C LEU A 143 4.33 12.66 9.06
N GLU A 144 4.44 13.98 8.92
CA GLU A 144 4.76 14.89 10.01
C GLU A 144 3.69 14.87 11.12
N ALA A 145 2.40 14.88 10.76
CA ALA A 145 1.28 14.78 11.68
C ALA A 145 1.27 13.44 12.46
N ARG A 146 2.01 12.44 11.98
CA ARG A 146 2.22 11.15 12.65
C ARG A 146 3.58 11.04 13.36
N GLY A 147 4.33 12.14 13.44
CA GLY A 147 5.66 12.19 14.06
C GLY A 147 6.76 11.53 13.22
N ILE A 148 6.50 11.19 11.95
CA ILE A 148 7.46 10.55 11.05
C ILE A 148 8.18 11.64 10.26
N ARG A 149 9.32 12.12 10.78
CA ARG A 149 10.07 13.25 10.18
C ARG A 149 11.35 12.84 9.45
N ASP A 150 11.92 11.70 9.82
CA ASP A 150 13.25 11.27 9.33
C ASP A 150 13.21 10.40 8.08
N VAL A 151 12.02 10.14 7.52
CA VAL A 151 11.87 9.31 6.32
C VAL A 151 11.91 10.20 5.08
N PRO A 152 12.93 10.07 4.20
CA PRO A 152 13.00 10.85 2.98
C PRO A 152 11.83 10.58 2.03
N VAL A 153 11.29 11.65 1.44
CA VAL A 153 10.26 11.59 0.43
C VAL A 153 10.82 12.09 -0.90
N VAL A 154 10.69 11.27 -1.93
CA VAL A 154 11.12 11.53 -3.30
C VAL A 154 9.88 11.83 -4.15
N GLY A 155 9.90 12.97 -4.83
CA GLY A 155 8.85 13.39 -5.74
C GLY A 155 9.01 12.71 -7.09
N ASN A 156 7.94 12.17 -7.66
CA ASN A 156 7.98 11.49 -8.96
C ASN A 156 7.44 12.41 -10.07
N VAL A 157 8.33 12.81 -10.98
CA VAL A 157 8.04 13.57 -12.19
C VAL A 157 8.02 12.62 -13.38
N TYR A 158 6.95 12.69 -14.17
CA TYR A 158 6.90 12.00 -15.46
C TYR A 158 6.83 13.05 -16.58
N VAL A 159 7.81 13.02 -17.48
CA VAL A 159 7.82 13.91 -18.64
C VAL A 159 6.74 13.46 -19.62
N LEU A 160 5.66 14.23 -19.68
CA LEU A 160 4.53 13.92 -20.54
C LEU A 160 4.89 14.02 -22.03
N THR A 161 4.08 13.33 -22.81
CA THR A 161 3.93 13.60 -24.24
C THR A 161 2.43 13.70 -24.51
N LYS A 162 2.03 14.32 -25.62
CA LYS A 162 0.61 14.35 -26.04
C LYS A 162 -0.02 12.95 -26.05
N GLY A 163 0.71 11.94 -26.54
CA GLY A 163 0.22 10.56 -26.61
C GLY A 163 -0.03 9.95 -25.23
N VAL A 164 0.91 10.12 -24.30
CA VAL A 164 0.79 9.60 -22.92
C VAL A 164 -0.28 10.38 -22.14
N ALA A 165 -0.31 11.71 -22.25
CA ALA A 165 -1.32 12.55 -21.63
C ALA A 165 -2.74 12.12 -22.05
N ARG A 166 -2.94 11.78 -23.33
CA ARG A 166 -4.20 11.23 -23.84
C ARG A 166 -4.59 9.92 -23.17
N LEU A 167 -3.63 9.00 -22.97
CA LEU A 167 -3.90 7.71 -22.32
C LEU A 167 -4.27 7.87 -20.84
N PHE A 168 -3.57 8.77 -20.14
CA PHE A 168 -3.87 9.11 -18.74
C PHE A 168 -5.24 9.77 -18.61
N HIS A 169 -5.56 10.71 -19.49
CA HIS A 169 -6.85 11.39 -19.51
C HIS A 169 -8.02 10.42 -19.81
N GLN A 170 -7.80 9.42 -20.68
CA GLN A 170 -8.79 8.38 -20.97
C GLN A 170 -8.91 7.29 -19.88
N GLY A 171 -8.17 7.39 -18.77
CA GLY A 171 -8.18 6.39 -17.70
C GLY A 171 -7.66 5.01 -18.10
N LYS A 172 -6.91 4.91 -19.21
CA LYS A 172 -6.41 3.63 -19.74
C LYS A 172 -5.20 3.07 -18.98
N LEU A 173 -4.54 3.89 -18.17
CA LEU A 173 -3.43 3.49 -17.32
C LEU A 173 -3.83 3.68 -15.86
N PRO A 174 -4.00 2.57 -15.10
CA PRO A 174 -4.42 2.64 -13.72
C PRO A 174 -3.50 3.49 -12.85
N GLY A 175 -4.10 4.30 -11.96
CA GLY A 175 -3.37 5.09 -10.97
C GLY A 175 -2.64 6.32 -11.50
N CYS A 176 -2.80 6.69 -12.77
CA CYS A 176 -2.29 7.93 -13.37
C CYS A 176 -3.47 8.75 -13.90
N VAL A 177 -3.52 10.04 -13.59
CA VAL A 177 -4.65 10.91 -13.95
C VAL A 177 -4.14 12.21 -14.56
N VAL A 178 -4.75 12.61 -15.67
CA VAL A 178 -4.60 13.93 -16.30
C VAL A 178 -5.98 14.56 -16.36
N SER A 179 -6.17 15.68 -15.67
CA SER A 179 -7.43 16.43 -15.68
C SER A 179 -7.73 17.01 -17.07
N ASP A 180 -8.98 17.40 -17.30
CA ASP A 180 -9.43 18.04 -18.53
C ASP A 180 -8.59 19.29 -18.84
N GLU A 181 -8.32 20.11 -17.82
CA GLU A 181 -7.50 21.32 -17.93
C GLU A 181 -6.07 21.01 -18.43
N LEU A 182 -5.40 20.05 -17.80
CA LEU A 182 -4.06 19.67 -18.22
C LEU A 182 -4.07 19.01 -19.60
N TRP A 183 -5.10 18.21 -19.91
CA TRP A 183 -5.27 17.61 -21.22
C TRP A 183 -5.37 18.67 -22.32
N GLU A 184 -6.14 19.74 -22.12
CA GLU A 184 -6.27 20.82 -23.09
C GLU A 184 -4.94 21.53 -23.34
N LEU A 185 -4.15 21.78 -22.29
CA LEU A 185 -2.78 22.31 -22.44
C LEU A 185 -1.90 21.33 -23.22
N CYS A 186 -1.89 20.06 -22.84
CA CYS A 186 -1.12 19.02 -23.53
C CYS A 186 -1.50 18.89 -25.01
N ASN A 187 -2.79 19.01 -25.33
CA ASN A 187 -3.31 18.94 -26.68
C ASN A 187 -2.93 20.18 -27.49
N LYS A 188 -3.05 21.38 -26.90
CA LYS A 188 -2.64 22.65 -27.51
C LYS A 188 -1.16 22.66 -27.86
N TYR A 189 -0.28 22.50 -26.87
CA TYR A 189 1.18 22.55 -27.10
C TYR A 189 1.67 21.34 -27.89
N GLY A 190 1.12 20.15 -27.62
CA GLY A 190 1.47 18.93 -28.34
C GLY A 190 1.10 18.92 -29.83
N SER A 191 0.25 19.85 -30.28
CA SER A 191 -0.09 20.04 -31.69
C SER A 191 0.80 21.06 -32.40
N GLY A 192 1.70 21.73 -31.67
CA GLY A 192 2.67 22.68 -32.20
C GLY A 192 3.82 22.04 -32.97
N PRO A 193 4.68 22.86 -33.60
CA PRO A 193 5.78 22.40 -34.47
C PRO A 193 6.84 21.56 -33.74
N ASP A 194 7.08 21.82 -32.45
CA ASP A 194 8.01 21.07 -31.61
C ASP A 194 7.36 19.83 -30.93
N LYS A 195 6.07 19.58 -31.22
CA LYS A 195 5.24 18.55 -30.57
C LYS A 195 5.12 18.73 -29.05
N GLY A 196 5.21 19.97 -28.55
CA GLY A 196 5.05 20.33 -27.14
C GLY A 196 6.26 20.01 -26.26
N ARG A 197 7.42 19.71 -26.86
CA ARG A 197 8.65 19.38 -26.11
C ARG A 197 9.01 20.47 -25.10
N GLU A 198 8.96 21.72 -25.50
CA GLU A 198 9.29 22.85 -24.63
C GLU A 198 8.37 22.88 -23.40
N PHE A 199 7.05 22.81 -23.63
CA PHE A 199 6.04 22.81 -22.58
C PHE A 199 6.22 21.64 -21.61
N PHE A 200 6.41 20.41 -22.10
CA PHE A 200 6.53 19.24 -21.23
C PHE A 200 7.81 19.24 -20.39
N ARG A 201 8.92 19.73 -20.95
CA ARG A 201 10.19 19.86 -20.22
C ARG A 201 10.14 20.98 -19.20
N GLU A 202 9.53 22.11 -19.54
CA GLU A 202 9.31 23.20 -18.59
C GLU A 202 8.40 22.77 -17.43
N LEU A 203 7.29 22.08 -17.72
CA LEU A 203 6.40 21.53 -16.68
C LEU A 203 7.16 20.59 -15.74
N ALA A 204 7.97 19.68 -16.28
CA ALA A 204 8.80 18.78 -15.48
C ALA A 204 9.84 19.52 -14.62
N ALA A 205 10.53 20.52 -15.19
CA ALA A 205 11.49 21.36 -14.47
C ALA A 205 10.82 22.13 -13.33
N LYS A 206 9.64 22.70 -13.57
CA LYS A 206 8.83 23.39 -12.54
C LYS A 206 8.43 22.44 -11.41
N GLN A 207 8.00 21.21 -11.71
CA GLN A 207 7.72 20.22 -10.66
C GLN A 207 8.96 19.91 -9.80
N LEU A 208 10.14 19.77 -10.40
CA LEU A 208 11.39 19.57 -9.66
C LEU A 208 11.71 20.76 -8.74
N ALA A 209 11.52 21.99 -9.21
CA ALA A 209 11.70 23.19 -8.39
C ALA A 209 10.71 23.23 -7.21
N VAL A 210 9.45 22.85 -7.44
CA VAL A 210 8.45 22.72 -6.36
C VAL A 210 8.83 21.64 -5.35
N PHE A 211 9.31 20.48 -5.79
CA PHE A 211 9.80 19.46 -4.87
C PHE A 211 10.95 19.97 -4.00
N LYS A 212 11.92 20.66 -4.60
CA LYS A 212 13.01 21.30 -3.87
C LYS A 212 12.50 22.32 -2.85
N GLY A 213 11.59 23.21 -3.26
CA GLY A 213 10.98 24.23 -2.39
C GLY A 213 10.15 23.67 -1.23
N LEU A 214 9.44 22.56 -1.45
CA LEU A 214 8.71 21.82 -0.42
C LEU A 214 9.61 20.93 0.46
N GLY A 215 10.93 20.92 0.21
CA GLY A 215 11.92 20.15 0.97
C GLY A 215 11.84 18.64 0.74
N PHE A 216 11.40 18.17 -0.43
CA PHE A 216 11.59 16.77 -0.82
C PHE A 216 13.08 16.49 -0.97
N GLN A 217 13.53 15.30 -0.58
CA GLN A 217 14.95 14.96 -0.59
C GLN A 217 15.49 14.74 -2.00
N ALA A 218 14.63 14.36 -2.95
CA ALA A 218 15.00 14.23 -4.36
C ALA A 218 13.77 14.33 -5.28
N GLY A 219 14.03 14.60 -6.56
CA GLY A 219 13.10 14.40 -7.65
C GLY A 219 13.52 13.21 -8.52
N TYR A 220 12.61 12.27 -8.75
CA TYR A 220 12.77 11.20 -9.72
C TYR A 220 12.18 11.65 -11.06
N LEU A 221 12.93 11.51 -12.15
CA LEU A 221 12.50 11.93 -13.49
C LEU A 221 12.33 10.70 -14.39
N GLY A 222 11.09 10.42 -14.79
CA GLY A 222 10.71 9.34 -15.70
C GLY A 222 10.15 9.85 -17.02
N GLY A 223 9.92 8.93 -17.97
CA GLY A 223 9.31 9.26 -19.27
C GLY A 223 10.29 9.79 -20.32
N LEU A 224 11.60 9.64 -20.08
CA LEU A 224 12.67 10.10 -20.97
C LEU A 224 13.17 8.98 -21.88
N ALA A 225 13.46 9.31 -23.14
CA ALA A 225 14.06 8.40 -24.11
C ALA A 225 15.55 8.69 -24.36
N LYS A 226 15.99 9.93 -24.10
CA LYS A 226 17.34 10.40 -24.43
C LYS A 226 18.02 11.04 -23.22
N PRO A 227 19.32 10.82 -23.00
CA PRO A 227 20.06 11.46 -21.91
C PRO A 227 20.08 12.99 -22.01
N GLU A 228 20.09 13.56 -23.21
CA GLU A 228 20.15 15.01 -23.40
C GLU A 228 18.88 15.70 -22.86
N ASP A 229 17.72 15.03 -22.96
CA ASP A 229 16.47 15.52 -22.41
C ASP A 229 16.51 15.60 -20.87
N PHE A 230 17.24 14.69 -20.23
CA PHE A 230 17.45 14.71 -18.78
C PHE A 230 18.23 15.97 -18.39
N PHE A 231 19.39 16.20 -19.00
CA PHE A 231 20.24 17.34 -18.67
C PHE A 231 19.56 18.68 -18.95
N ASP A 232 18.83 18.82 -20.06
CA ASP A 232 18.06 20.03 -20.37
C ASP A 232 17.04 20.37 -19.28
N ILE A 233 16.30 19.37 -18.77
CA ILE A 233 15.32 19.59 -17.69
C ILE A 233 16.02 19.99 -16.38
N ILE A 234 17.14 19.36 -16.03
CA ILE A 234 17.90 19.68 -14.83
C ILE A 234 18.47 21.11 -14.91
N GLU A 235 19.10 21.48 -16.02
CA GLU A 235 19.64 22.83 -16.23
C GLU A 235 18.53 23.89 -16.15
N ARG A 236 17.33 23.62 -16.67
CA ARG A 236 16.18 24.50 -16.53
C ARG A 236 15.76 24.66 -15.07
N ALA A 237 15.64 23.55 -14.35
CA ALA A 237 15.26 23.55 -12.94
C ALA A 237 16.27 24.32 -12.07
N GLU A 238 17.55 24.27 -12.41
CA GLU A 238 18.62 24.99 -11.71
C GLU A 238 18.68 26.50 -12.02
N ARG A 239 18.11 26.95 -13.14
CA ARG A 239 18.03 28.37 -13.52
C ARG A 239 16.91 29.13 -12.81
N PHE A 240 15.92 28.44 -12.26
CA PHE A 240 14.84 29.09 -11.53
C PHE A 240 15.35 29.73 -10.24
N GLY A 241 14.79 30.88 -9.88
CA GLY A 241 15.05 31.56 -8.63
C GLY A 241 14.62 30.74 -7.41
N GLU A 242 15.23 31.02 -6.26
CA GLU A 242 15.00 30.28 -5.01
C GLU A 242 13.53 30.24 -4.57
N ASN A 243 12.74 31.25 -4.94
CA ASN A 243 11.35 31.40 -4.52
C ASN A 243 10.32 31.16 -5.63
N ASP A 244 10.73 30.98 -6.88
CA ASP A 244 9.85 30.82 -8.06
C ASP A 244 8.93 29.60 -7.94
N TRP A 245 9.37 28.59 -7.17
CA TRP A 245 8.58 27.40 -6.91
C TRP A 245 7.22 27.70 -6.27
N ARG A 246 7.05 28.82 -5.56
CA ARG A 246 5.75 29.21 -4.97
C ARG A 246 4.74 29.55 -6.05
N ASP A 247 5.18 30.19 -7.13
CA ASP A 247 4.34 30.49 -8.28
C ASP A 247 4.08 29.23 -9.10
N PHE A 248 5.10 28.39 -9.32
CA PHE A 248 4.93 27.10 -9.99
C PHE A 248 3.97 26.17 -9.26
N LEU A 249 3.95 26.18 -7.92
CA LEU A 249 2.97 25.44 -7.13
C LEU A 249 1.53 25.96 -7.32
N ARG A 250 1.37 27.25 -7.65
CA ARG A 250 0.06 27.83 -8.02
C ARG A 250 -0.35 27.45 -9.43
N GLU A 251 0.60 27.35 -10.34
CA GLU A 251 0.38 26.92 -11.74
C GLU A 251 0.04 25.43 -11.85
N ILE A 252 0.68 24.56 -11.05
CA ILE A 252 0.57 23.10 -11.18
C ILE A 252 -0.47 22.56 -10.19
N ARG A 253 -1.75 22.87 -10.47
CA ARG A 253 -2.92 22.50 -9.65
C ARG A 253 -3.99 21.77 -10.47
N PHE A 254 -3.57 20.75 -11.19
CA PHE A 254 -4.44 20.00 -12.11
C PHE A 254 -5.23 18.90 -11.39
N SER A 255 -5.92 19.23 -10.30
CA SER A 255 -6.80 18.32 -9.57
C SER A 255 -8.02 17.90 -10.39
N LEU A 256 -8.61 16.76 -10.07
CA LEU A 256 -9.92 16.39 -10.60
C LEU A 256 -11.05 17.22 -9.94
N PRO A 257 -12.22 17.34 -10.58
CA PRO A 257 -13.41 17.88 -9.93
C PRO A 257 -13.77 17.08 -8.67
N ASP A 258 -14.01 17.80 -7.58
CA ASP A 258 -14.34 17.25 -6.26
C ASP A 258 -13.28 16.29 -5.69
N GLU A 259 -12.01 16.48 -6.07
CA GLU A 259 -10.92 15.67 -5.52
C GLU A 259 -10.79 15.89 -4.02
N PHE A 260 -10.79 14.80 -3.25
CA PHE A 260 -10.66 14.86 -1.80
C PHE A 260 -9.22 15.19 -1.39
N PHE A 261 -9.04 16.24 -0.58
CA PHE A 261 -7.79 16.55 0.11
C PHE A 261 -7.95 16.25 1.60
N PHE A 262 -6.95 15.59 2.19
CA PHE A 262 -6.88 15.28 3.61
C PHE A 262 -6.63 16.53 4.46
N PHE A 263 -5.84 17.47 3.95
CA PHE A 263 -5.58 18.77 4.57
C PHE A 263 -6.32 19.87 3.82
N GLU A 264 -6.76 20.90 4.53
CA GLU A 264 -7.28 22.10 3.88
C GLU A 264 -6.16 22.90 3.23
N HIS A 265 -6.52 23.77 2.28
CA HIS A 265 -5.56 24.69 1.68
C HIS A 265 -5.51 26.00 2.45
N ASP A 266 -4.31 26.50 2.64
CA ASP A 266 -4.06 27.85 3.10
C ASP A 266 -4.45 28.84 1.99
N PRO A 267 -5.32 29.82 2.25
CA PRO A 267 -5.83 30.71 1.20
C PRO A 267 -4.79 31.68 0.63
N GLU A 268 -3.72 31.99 1.38
CA GLU A 268 -2.70 32.96 0.96
C GLU A 268 -1.62 32.30 0.10
N THR A 269 -1.09 31.17 0.57
CA THR A 269 -0.03 30.41 -0.10
C THR A 269 -0.59 29.40 -1.10
N GLY A 270 -1.80 28.88 -0.84
CA GLY A 270 -2.41 27.76 -1.54
C GLY A 270 -1.74 26.40 -1.30
N LEU A 271 -0.84 26.33 -0.30
CA LEU A 271 -0.30 25.08 0.22
C LEU A 271 -1.35 24.35 1.05
N SER A 272 -1.21 23.03 1.17
CA SER A 272 -1.89 22.28 2.23
C SER A 272 -1.46 22.82 3.61
N SER A 273 -2.43 22.99 4.51
CA SER A 273 -2.23 23.53 5.87
C SER A 273 -1.80 22.39 6.80
N SER A 274 -0.70 22.57 7.53
CA SER A 274 -0.15 21.53 8.42
C SER A 274 -1.02 21.27 9.66
N ASP A 275 -1.81 22.25 10.07
CA ASP A 275 -2.63 22.26 11.29
C ASP A 275 -4.13 22.06 11.02
N ARG A 276 -4.59 22.18 9.77
CA ARG A 276 -6.02 22.07 9.42
C ARG A 276 -6.31 20.81 8.59
N ILE A 277 -6.80 19.77 9.28
CA ILE A 277 -7.36 18.59 8.63
C ILE A 277 -8.74 18.93 8.04
N ASN A 278 -9.07 18.31 6.91
CA ASN A 278 -10.34 18.48 6.22
C ASN A 278 -11.54 18.35 7.18
N PRO A 279 -12.39 19.40 7.33
CA PRO A 279 -13.48 19.43 8.29
C PRO A 279 -14.59 18.44 7.95
N VAL A 280 -14.82 18.15 6.67
CA VAL A 280 -15.78 17.12 6.24
C VAL A 280 -15.31 15.75 6.70
N TYR A 281 -14.01 15.46 6.58
CA TYR A 281 -13.43 14.23 7.13
C TYR A 281 -13.58 14.18 8.66
N LEU A 282 -13.23 15.24 9.38
CA LEU A 282 -13.37 15.27 10.85
C LEU A 282 -14.83 15.13 11.30
N GLU A 283 -15.78 15.80 10.63
CA GLU A 283 -17.20 15.68 10.96
C GLU A 283 -17.71 14.27 10.66
N SER A 284 -17.25 13.66 9.58
CA SER A 284 -17.61 12.28 9.24
C SER A 284 -17.08 11.24 10.24
N LYS A 285 -16.04 11.56 11.03
CA LYS A 285 -15.60 10.73 12.17
C LYS A 285 -16.56 10.87 13.35
N LYS A 286 -17.07 12.08 13.61
CA LYS A 286 -18.03 12.33 14.70
C LYS A 286 -19.41 11.76 14.40
N ARG A 287 -19.84 11.84 13.14
CA ARG A 287 -21.14 11.38 12.65
C ARG A 287 -20.96 10.48 11.43
N PRO A 288 -20.60 9.21 11.63
CA PRO A 288 -20.39 8.29 10.50
C PRO A 288 -21.67 8.13 9.69
N ALA A 289 -21.58 8.41 8.39
CA ALA A 289 -22.70 8.19 7.48
C ALA A 289 -23.08 6.70 7.43
N ARG A 290 -24.35 6.39 7.15
CA ARG A 290 -24.78 5.01 6.90
C ARG A 290 -24.10 4.50 5.63
N SER A 291 -23.05 3.68 5.77
CA SER A 291 -22.46 2.98 4.62
C SER A 291 -23.28 1.75 4.24
N ARG A 292 -23.46 1.57 2.93
CA ARG A 292 -24.04 0.36 2.32
C ARG A 292 -23.18 -0.88 2.59
N GLU A 293 -21.91 -0.71 2.94
CA GLU A 293 -20.99 -1.80 3.24
C GLU A 293 -21.21 -2.40 4.64
N VAL A 294 -21.91 -1.69 5.54
CA VAL A 294 -22.29 -2.17 6.87
C VAL A 294 -23.55 -3.03 6.77
N THR A 295 -23.37 -4.25 6.31
CA THR A 295 -24.46 -5.23 6.15
C THR A 295 -24.87 -5.86 7.48
N TRP A 296 -26.04 -6.49 7.52
CA TRP A 296 -26.44 -7.34 8.65
C TRP A 296 -25.43 -8.46 8.90
N SER A 297 -24.91 -9.09 7.83
CA SER A 297 -23.89 -10.13 7.95
C SER A 297 -22.61 -9.61 8.61
N TYR A 298 -22.17 -8.39 8.30
CA TYR A 298 -21.02 -7.76 8.95
C TYR A 298 -21.26 -7.55 10.45
N ARG A 299 -22.43 -7.02 10.84
CA ARG A 299 -22.80 -6.86 12.26
C ARG A 299 -22.81 -8.18 13.02
N LEU A 300 -23.43 -9.21 12.42
CA LEU A 300 -23.43 -10.56 12.98
C LEU A 300 -22.00 -11.11 13.12
N SER A 301 -21.15 -10.91 12.11
CA SER A 301 -19.76 -11.36 12.13
C SER A 301 -18.95 -10.75 13.28
N ARG A 302 -19.09 -9.44 13.50
CA ARG A 302 -18.46 -8.73 14.63
C ARG A 302 -18.94 -9.30 15.97
N TRP A 303 -20.25 -9.54 16.11
CA TRP A 303 -20.82 -10.11 17.32
C TRP A 303 -20.32 -11.53 17.59
N VAL A 304 -20.31 -12.40 16.56
CA VAL A 304 -19.75 -13.75 16.65
C VAL A 304 -18.27 -13.71 17.02
N HIS A 305 -17.47 -12.83 16.40
CA HIS A 305 -16.06 -12.69 16.71
C HIS A 305 -15.82 -12.28 18.17
N ARG A 306 -16.61 -11.33 18.69
CA ARG A 306 -16.53 -10.89 20.09
C ARG A 306 -16.78 -12.03 21.08
N ILE A 307 -17.72 -12.92 20.76
CA ILE A 307 -18.13 -14.01 21.65
C ILE A 307 -17.21 -15.23 21.53
N ALA A 308 -16.82 -15.59 20.31
CA ALA A 308 -16.16 -16.87 20.04
C ALA A 308 -14.64 -16.74 19.77
N PHE A 309 -14.21 -15.67 19.08
CA PHE A 309 -12.85 -15.55 18.55
C PHE A 309 -11.97 -14.54 19.31
N THR A 310 -12.52 -13.79 20.26
CA THR A 310 -11.71 -12.90 21.11
C THR A 310 -10.95 -13.73 22.14
N ARG A 311 -9.62 -13.67 22.06
CA ARG A 311 -8.73 -14.50 22.89
C ARG A 311 -9.02 -14.35 24.38
N ASN A 312 -9.07 -15.49 25.07
CA ASN A 312 -9.32 -15.60 26.52
C ASN A 312 -10.65 -14.96 27.01
N LYS A 313 -11.60 -14.67 26.11
CA LYS A 313 -12.92 -14.12 26.45
C LYS A 313 -14.04 -15.01 25.91
N GLY A 314 -15.22 -14.89 26.51
CA GLY A 314 -16.44 -15.58 26.06
C GLY A 314 -16.25 -17.10 25.90
N LEU A 315 -16.57 -17.61 24.72
CA LEU A 315 -16.52 -19.04 24.39
C LEU A 315 -15.12 -19.54 23.98
N TRP A 316 -14.10 -18.67 23.94
CA TRP A 316 -12.76 -19.01 23.46
C TRP A 316 -12.19 -20.28 24.09
N ASN A 317 -12.14 -20.34 25.43
CA ASN A 317 -11.52 -21.47 26.16
C ASN A 317 -12.28 -22.79 25.95
N LEU A 318 -13.61 -22.73 25.82
CA LEU A 318 -14.44 -23.90 25.53
C LEU A 318 -14.16 -24.40 24.11
N LEU A 319 -14.24 -23.52 23.12
CA LEU A 319 -14.02 -23.88 21.72
C LEU A 319 -12.58 -24.37 21.49
N LYS A 320 -11.58 -23.74 22.10
CA LYS A 320 -10.19 -24.22 22.09
C LYS A 320 -10.06 -25.66 22.59
N ARG A 321 -10.70 -26.01 23.70
CA ARG A 321 -10.72 -27.40 24.22
C ARG A 321 -11.42 -28.38 23.28
N LEU A 322 -12.55 -27.98 22.70
CA LEU A 322 -13.30 -28.82 21.75
C LEU A 322 -12.49 -29.08 20.47
N TYR A 323 -11.94 -28.04 19.86
CA TYR A 323 -11.09 -28.16 18.68
C TYR A 323 -9.83 -28.96 18.97
N ALA A 324 -9.18 -28.80 20.13
CA ALA A 324 -8.03 -29.62 20.51
C ALA A 324 -8.39 -31.11 20.66
N ARG A 325 -9.60 -31.43 21.15
CA ARG A 325 -10.08 -32.81 21.23
C ARG A 325 -10.36 -33.40 19.84
N TRP A 326 -11.01 -32.63 18.97
CA TRP A 326 -11.33 -33.05 17.60
C TRP A 326 -10.10 -33.20 16.72
N ASP A 327 -9.07 -32.39 16.96
CA ASP A 327 -7.79 -32.47 16.25
C ASP A 327 -7.00 -33.73 16.61
N LYS A 328 -7.00 -34.14 17.90
CA LYS A 328 -6.33 -35.38 18.35
C LYS A 328 -6.97 -36.67 17.80
N LYS A 329 -8.29 -36.69 17.61
CA LYS A 329 -9.05 -37.84 17.09
C LYS A 329 -10.08 -37.34 16.07
N PRO A 330 -9.65 -37.11 14.80
CA PRO A 330 -10.54 -36.58 13.77
C PRO A 330 -11.64 -37.60 13.43
N GLY A 331 -12.81 -37.38 14.01
CA GLY A 331 -14.02 -38.18 13.80
C GLY A 331 -15.08 -37.43 12.98
N LEU A 332 -16.30 -37.98 12.97
CA LEU A 332 -17.44 -37.41 12.27
C LEU A 332 -17.76 -35.97 12.71
N ALA A 333 -17.59 -35.65 13.99
CA ALA A 333 -17.79 -34.30 14.53
C ALA A 333 -16.82 -33.27 13.93
N ALA A 334 -15.53 -33.61 13.76
CA ALA A 334 -14.54 -32.71 13.16
C ALA A 334 -14.87 -32.40 11.70
N LYS A 335 -15.26 -33.43 10.93
CA LYS A 335 -15.69 -33.29 9.53
C LYS A 335 -16.97 -32.46 9.41
N ALA A 336 -17.94 -32.69 10.30
CA ALA A 336 -19.19 -31.92 10.33
C ALA A 336 -18.94 -30.44 10.64
N MET A 337 -18.09 -30.13 11.62
CA MET A 337 -17.74 -28.75 11.96
C MET A 337 -16.96 -28.03 10.87
N TYR A 338 -16.04 -28.73 10.20
CA TYR A 338 -15.36 -28.17 9.04
C TYR A 338 -16.32 -27.93 7.87
N SER A 339 -17.26 -28.86 7.61
CA SER A 339 -18.30 -28.67 6.60
C SER A 339 -19.22 -27.49 6.93
N LEU A 340 -19.60 -27.32 8.20
CA LEU A 340 -20.36 -26.18 8.69
C LEU A 340 -19.60 -24.87 8.50
N GLU A 341 -18.32 -24.82 8.86
CA GLU A 341 -17.45 -23.67 8.64
C GLU A 341 -17.43 -23.30 7.14
N LYS A 342 -17.10 -24.27 6.29
CA LYS A 342 -16.93 -24.06 4.86
C LYS A 342 -18.21 -23.54 4.21
N THR A 343 -19.34 -24.17 4.52
CA THR A 343 -20.65 -23.81 3.99
C THR A 343 -21.07 -22.42 4.48
N SER A 344 -21.01 -22.17 5.79
CA SER A 344 -21.39 -20.87 6.36
C SER A 344 -20.52 -19.73 5.80
N LYS A 345 -19.20 -19.91 5.75
CA LYS A 345 -18.28 -18.88 5.24
C LYS A 345 -18.40 -18.70 3.72
N PHE A 346 -18.73 -19.73 2.96
CA PHE A 346 -19.03 -19.59 1.53
C PHE A 346 -20.24 -18.69 1.31
N PHE A 347 -21.37 -18.97 1.96
CA PHE A 347 -22.59 -18.17 1.80
C PHE A 347 -22.45 -16.75 2.34
N MET A 348 -21.78 -16.55 3.48
CA MET A 348 -21.65 -15.23 4.10
C MET A 348 -20.60 -14.33 3.45
N TYR A 349 -19.47 -14.89 3.00
CA TYR A 349 -18.30 -14.10 2.57
C TYR A 349 -17.76 -14.46 1.18
N GLY A 350 -18.28 -15.51 0.54
CA GLY A 350 -17.70 -16.09 -0.67
C GLY A 350 -16.34 -16.76 -0.42
N CYS A 351 -16.16 -17.37 0.76
CA CYS A 351 -14.90 -17.99 1.20
C CYS A 351 -14.31 -18.95 0.14
N ARG A 352 -12.98 -18.93 0.03
CA ARG A 352 -12.19 -19.80 -0.87
C ARG A 352 -11.37 -20.85 -0.12
N ASP A 353 -11.71 -21.09 1.15
CA ASP A 353 -11.17 -22.21 1.93
C ASP A 353 -9.63 -22.18 2.10
N CYS A 354 -9.07 -20.99 2.33
CA CYS A 354 -7.62 -20.81 2.46
C CYS A 354 -7.03 -21.32 3.79
N GLY A 355 -7.87 -21.63 4.78
CA GLY A 355 -7.53 -22.06 6.15
C GLY A 355 -6.76 -21.06 7.02
N ASP A 356 -6.14 -20.05 6.42
CA ASP A 356 -5.47 -18.94 7.13
C ASP A 356 -6.30 -17.65 6.95
N CYS A 357 -7.21 -17.39 7.90
CA CYS A 357 -8.38 -16.54 7.70
C CYS A 357 -8.16 -15.08 8.09
N SER A 358 -8.08 -14.19 7.10
CA SER A 358 -7.93 -12.74 7.32
C SER A 358 -9.25 -11.96 7.29
N LEU A 359 -10.35 -12.59 7.70
CA LEU A 359 -11.64 -11.88 7.81
C LEU A 359 -11.57 -10.79 8.89
N PRO A 360 -11.06 -11.04 10.11
CA PRO A 360 -10.98 -10.00 11.14
C PRO A 360 -10.14 -8.80 10.68
N ASP A 361 -9.01 -9.05 10.01
CA ASP A 361 -8.07 -8.03 9.54
C ASP A 361 -8.63 -7.17 8.39
N CYS A 362 -9.62 -7.69 7.67
CA CYS A 362 -10.23 -7.05 6.51
C CYS A 362 -11.70 -6.70 6.75
N ALA A 363 -12.08 -6.33 7.98
CA ALA A 363 -13.45 -5.95 8.34
C ALA A 363 -14.50 -6.97 7.83
N TYR A 364 -14.22 -8.26 7.99
CA TYR A 364 -15.03 -9.40 7.56
C TYR A 364 -15.40 -9.40 6.07
N LEU A 365 -14.48 -8.92 5.23
CA LEU A 365 -14.49 -9.16 3.78
C LEU A 365 -13.37 -10.14 3.42
N CYS A 366 -13.67 -11.15 2.60
CA CYS A 366 -12.69 -12.14 2.19
C CYS A 366 -11.76 -11.59 1.08
N PRO A 367 -10.45 -11.38 1.31
CA PRO A 367 -9.55 -10.84 0.28
C PRO A 367 -9.40 -11.79 -0.91
N LYS A 368 -9.42 -13.12 -0.68
CA LYS A 368 -9.36 -14.14 -1.74
C LYS A 368 -10.57 -14.13 -2.68
N ARG A 369 -11.69 -13.53 -2.25
CA ARG A 369 -12.91 -13.41 -3.08
C ARG A 369 -12.99 -12.07 -3.78
N TRP A 370 -12.72 -10.99 -3.06
CA TRP A 370 -13.10 -9.64 -3.46
C TRP A 370 -11.93 -8.80 -3.97
N CYS A 371 -10.69 -9.15 -3.64
CA CYS A 371 -9.51 -8.46 -4.16
C CYS A 371 -8.88 -9.26 -5.30
N SER A 372 -8.73 -8.66 -6.48
CA SER A 372 -8.10 -9.33 -7.64
C SER A 372 -6.62 -9.65 -7.40
N LYS A 373 -5.94 -8.86 -6.55
CA LYS A 373 -4.55 -9.11 -6.13
C LYS A 373 -4.45 -9.88 -4.81
N CYS A 374 -5.57 -10.33 -4.24
CA CYS A 374 -5.64 -11.01 -2.93
C CYS A 374 -4.93 -10.27 -1.77
N ALA A 375 -4.80 -8.94 -1.86
CA ALA A 375 -4.01 -8.12 -0.93
C ALA A 375 -4.61 -8.13 0.48
N ARG A 376 -3.75 -8.35 1.49
CA ARG A 376 -4.12 -8.43 2.92
C ARG A 376 -3.62 -7.24 3.75
N ASN A 377 -2.68 -6.44 3.24
CA ASN A 377 -2.05 -5.34 4.00
C ASN A 377 -2.34 -3.95 3.40
N GLY A 378 -3.59 -3.67 3.05
CA GLY A 378 -4.02 -2.38 2.48
C GLY A 378 -4.04 -2.31 0.94
N PRO A 379 -4.55 -1.19 0.38
CA PRO A 379 -4.81 -1.04 -1.06
C PRO A 379 -3.56 -1.10 -1.95
N CYS A 380 -3.70 -1.53 -3.21
CA CYS A 380 -2.58 -1.60 -4.16
C CYS A 380 -2.26 -0.28 -4.87
N GLY A 381 -3.13 0.73 -4.78
CA GLY A 381 -3.00 1.99 -5.53
C GLY A 381 -3.75 2.01 -6.87
N GLY A 382 -4.22 0.85 -7.34
CA GLY A 382 -4.88 0.72 -8.65
C GLY A 382 -6.32 1.23 -8.73
N SER A 383 -6.98 1.52 -7.62
CA SER A 383 -8.40 1.92 -7.69
C SER A 383 -8.58 3.30 -8.32
N HIS A 384 -9.71 3.47 -9.01
CA HIS A 384 -10.16 4.72 -9.61
C HIS A 384 -11.65 4.89 -9.31
N ASP A 385 -12.04 6.01 -8.71
CA ASP A 385 -13.41 6.28 -8.21
C ASP A 385 -13.97 5.17 -7.31
N GLY A 386 -13.04 4.50 -6.61
CA GLY A 386 -13.27 3.35 -5.74
C GLY A 386 -13.76 2.10 -6.47
N ILE A 387 -13.50 2.01 -7.76
CA ILE A 387 -13.59 0.81 -8.60
C ILE A 387 -12.19 0.20 -8.75
N CYS A 388 -12.14 -1.12 -8.84
CA CYS A 388 -10.92 -1.91 -9.04
C CYS A 388 -10.46 -1.85 -10.51
N GLU A 389 -9.15 -1.72 -10.74
CA GLU A 389 -8.55 -1.55 -12.09
C GLU A 389 -8.77 -2.71 -13.08
N LEU A 390 -9.31 -3.86 -12.66
CA LEU A 390 -9.34 -5.09 -13.47
C LEU A 390 -10.72 -5.61 -13.80
N ASP A 391 -11.65 -5.55 -12.84
CA ASP A 391 -12.86 -6.37 -12.87
C ASP A 391 -14.15 -5.54 -12.75
N ASP A 392 -14.07 -4.22 -13.02
CA ASP A 392 -15.19 -3.27 -12.89
C ASP A 392 -16.06 -3.51 -11.64
N LYS A 393 -15.37 -3.72 -10.51
CA LYS A 393 -15.99 -4.04 -9.21
C LYS A 393 -15.53 -3.05 -8.16
N PRO A 394 -16.31 -2.81 -7.11
CA PRO A 394 -15.88 -1.93 -6.02
C PRO A 394 -14.54 -2.39 -5.42
N CYS A 395 -13.63 -1.44 -5.22
CA CYS A 395 -12.32 -1.70 -4.65
C CYS A 395 -12.47 -2.31 -3.25
N PHE A 396 -11.88 -3.49 -3.06
CA PHE A 396 -11.93 -4.22 -1.79
C PHE A 396 -11.55 -3.36 -0.58
N TRP A 397 -10.44 -2.62 -0.66
CA TRP A 397 -9.95 -1.82 0.45
C TRP A 397 -10.74 -0.53 0.70
N ALA A 398 -11.42 0.01 -0.32
CA ALA A 398 -12.39 1.09 -0.11
C ALA A 398 -13.59 0.59 0.72
N ARG A 399 -14.06 -0.64 0.46
CA ARG A 399 -15.14 -1.27 1.23
C ARG A 399 -14.72 -1.60 2.66
N VAL A 400 -13.48 -2.10 2.85
CA VAL A 400 -12.91 -2.34 4.20
C VAL A 400 -12.88 -1.04 4.98
N TYR A 401 -12.37 0.03 4.37
CA TYR A 401 -12.31 1.35 4.98
C TYR A 401 -13.70 1.86 5.40
N GLU A 402 -14.70 1.80 4.51
CA GLU A 402 -16.05 2.24 4.85
C GLU A 402 -16.67 1.45 6.03
N ARG A 403 -16.39 0.14 6.11
CA ARG A 403 -16.85 -0.69 7.24
C ARG A 403 -16.22 -0.27 8.56
N LEU A 404 -14.90 -0.04 8.58
CA LEU A 404 -14.18 0.38 9.78
C LEU A 404 -14.57 1.79 10.19
N LYS A 405 -14.61 2.73 9.24
CA LYS A 405 -14.98 4.12 9.49
C LYS A 405 -16.38 4.27 10.08
N ALA A 406 -17.33 3.42 9.66
CA ALA A 406 -18.68 3.42 10.23
C ALA A 406 -18.73 3.12 11.74
N TYR A 407 -17.65 2.58 12.31
CA TYR A 407 -17.48 2.31 13.74
C TYR A 407 -16.40 3.20 14.39
N GLY A 408 -15.81 4.15 13.64
CA GLY A 408 -14.68 4.96 14.12
C GLY A 408 -13.37 4.17 14.27
N GLU A 409 -13.24 3.07 13.54
CA GLU A 409 -12.14 2.09 13.63
C GLU A 409 -11.20 2.16 12.41
N GLU A 410 -11.29 3.18 11.55
CA GLU A 410 -10.50 3.25 10.32
C GLU A 410 -8.98 3.26 10.56
N GLU A 411 -8.56 3.81 11.69
CA GLU A 411 -7.16 3.85 12.11
C GLU A 411 -6.61 2.49 12.54
N GLU A 412 -7.46 1.46 12.76
CA GLU A 412 -6.98 0.08 12.96
C GLU A 412 -6.13 -0.39 11.78
N MET A 413 -6.38 0.14 10.57
CA MET A 413 -5.57 -0.12 9.38
C MET A 413 -4.10 0.28 9.54
N LEU A 414 -3.76 1.23 10.42
CA LEU A 414 -2.38 1.65 10.69
C LEU A 414 -1.60 0.60 11.48
N THR A 415 -2.31 -0.24 12.22
CA THR A 415 -1.74 -1.09 13.27
C THR A 415 -1.70 -2.55 12.85
N GLY A 416 -0.96 -3.33 13.65
CA GLY A 416 -0.81 -4.76 13.44
C GLY A 416 0.33 -5.10 12.49
N GLU A 417 0.81 -6.32 12.64
CA GLU A 417 1.90 -6.82 11.80
C GLU A 417 1.41 -7.13 10.37
N PRO A 418 2.34 -7.21 9.41
CA PRO A 418 2.01 -7.66 8.06
C PRO A 418 1.44 -9.08 8.07
N VAL A 419 0.23 -9.24 7.55
CA VAL A 419 -0.43 -10.53 7.40
C VAL A 419 0.15 -11.27 6.20
N LEU A 420 0.85 -12.37 6.48
CA LEU A 420 1.45 -13.23 5.46
C LEU A 420 0.64 -14.52 5.35
N TYR A 421 0.14 -14.83 4.16
CA TYR A 421 -0.69 -16.02 3.95
C TYR A 421 0.11 -17.32 4.18
N ASN A 422 -0.38 -18.23 5.02
CA ASN A 422 0.18 -19.59 5.11
C ASN A 422 -0.53 -20.56 4.16
N ALA A 423 0.12 -20.89 3.05
CA ALA A 423 -0.42 -21.81 2.03
C ALA A 423 -0.58 -23.26 2.52
N GLN A 424 0.16 -23.70 3.55
CA GLN A 424 0.03 -25.04 4.12
C GLN A 424 -1.34 -25.29 4.77
N LEU A 425 -2.03 -24.21 5.15
CA LEU A 425 -3.36 -24.28 5.75
C LEU A 425 -4.49 -24.38 4.71
N MET A 426 -4.19 -24.34 3.40
CA MET A 426 -5.23 -24.43 2.38
C MET A 426 -6.06 -25.71 2.54
N TYR A 427 -7.38 -25.59 2.41
CA TYR A 427 -8.34 -26.69 2.60
C TYR A 427 -8.34 -27.32 3.99
N THR A 428 -7.95 -26.55 5.01
CA THR A 428 -8.12 -26.91 6.42
C THR A 428 -9.08 -25.94 7.12
N SER A 429 -9.66 -26.36 8.26
CA SER A 429 -10.57 -25.53 9.05
C SER A 429 -9.85 -24.32 9.61
N ALA A 430 -10.26 -23.11 9.19
CA ALA A 430 -9.66 -21.90 9.74
C ALA A 430 -10.08 -21.70 11.20
N TRP A 431 -11.26 -22.15 11.61
CA TRP A 431 -11.65 -22.14 13.02
C TRP A 431 -10.69 -22.99 13.86
N ALA A 432 -10.41 -24.22 13.43
CA ALA A 432 -9.43 -25.06 14.09
C ALA A 432 -8.05 -24.39 14.13
N ASN A 433 -7.59 -23.81 13.03
CA ASN A 433 -6.30 -23.17 12.96
C ASN A 433 -6.17 -21.97 13.90
N THR A 434 -7.21 -21.14 14.02
CA THR A 434 -7.21 -20.02 14.97
C THR A 434 -7.18 -20.51 16.43
N TYR A 435 -8.03 -21.47 16.80
CA TYR A 435 -8.08 -21.95 18.19
C TYR A 435 -6.84 -22.75 18.61
N LEU A 436 -6.17 -23.38 17.64
CA LEU A 436 -4.96 -24.18 17.85
C LEU A 436 -3.67 -23.41 17.56
N ASP A 437 -3.76 -22.08 17.36
CA ASP A 437 -2.60 -21.20 17.19
C ASP A 437 -1.71 -21.62 16.00
N ARG A 438 -2.33 -22.02 14.87
CA ARG A 438 -1.64 -22.44 13.62
C ARG A 438 -1.60 -21.36 12.55
N ASP A 439 -2.52 -20.40 12.61
CA ASP A 439 -2.65 -19.31 11.65
C ASP A 439 -1.90 -18.04 12.11
N HIS A 440 -1.98 -16.97 11.32
CA HIS A 440 -1.30 -15.70 11.63
C HIS A 440 -1.84 -14.97 12.87
N HIS A 441 -2.92 -15.45 13.51
CA HIS A 441 -3.43 -14.90 14.78
C HIS A 441 -2.73 -15.51 16.00
N ALA A 442 -1.86 -16.50 15.81
CA ALA A 442 -1.07 -17.08 16.88
C ALA A 442 -0.23 -16.00 17.59
N PRO A 443 -0.17 -15.99 18.94
CA PRO A 443 0.74 -15.12 19.66
C PRO A 443 2.18 -15.42 19.24
N LYS A 444 2.97 -14.37 19.02
CA LYS A 444 4.41 -14.52 18.82
C LYS A 444 5.10 -14.69 20.19
N ASP A 445 6.14 -15.52 20.24
CA ASP A 445 7.00 -15.59 21.42
C ASP A 445 7.83 -14.30 21.49
N ASP A 446 7.47 -13.40 22.41
CA ASP A 446 8.15 -12.10 22.66
C ASP A 446 9.60 -12.23 23.18
N SER A 447 10.17 -13.44 23.21
CA SER A 447 11.49 -13.72 23.80
C SER A 447 12.70 -13.33 22.94
N ALA A 448 12.49 -12.77 21.73
CA ALA A 448 13.58 -12.36 20.83
C ALA A 448 13.67 -10.84 20.56
N ASP A 449 12.67 -10.03 20.95
CA ASP A 449 12.57 -8.61 20.55
C ASP A 449 12.76 -7.61 21.72
N THR A 450 13.32 -8.04 22.85
CA THR A 450 13.55 -7.16 24.01
C THR A 450 14.83 -6.32 23.96
N GLU A 451 15.67 -6.45 22.94
CA GLU A 451 16.79 -5.55 22.69
C GLU A 451 16.47 -4.62 21.50
N GLY A 452 15.72 -3.53 21.75
CA GLY A 452 15.57 -2.47 20.73
C GLY A 452 14.31 -1.61 20.80
N LYS A 453 13.35 -1.86 21.70
CA LYS A 453 12.19 -0.97 21.86
C LYS A 453 12.56 0.24 22.72
N SER A 454 13.07 1.31 22.08
CA SER A 454 12.92 2.66 22.63
C SER A 454 11.43 2.94 22.79
N SER A 455 11.02 3.24 24.02
CA SER A 455 9.64 3.49 24.40
C SER A 455 9.01 4.59 23.53
N PRO A 456 7.71 4.52 23.19
CA PRO A 456 7.01 5.66 22.62
C PRO A 456 7.03 6.82 23.63
N PRO A 457 7.13 8.08 23.19
CA PRO A 457 7.00 9.21 24.11
C PRO A 457 5.58 9.19 24.68
N ASN A 458 5.50 9.18 26.01
CA ASN A 458 4.27 9.40 26.76
C ASN A 458 3.67 10.77 26.40
N GLY A 459 2.35 10.84 26.49
CA GLY A 459 1.52 11.87 25.87
C GLY A 459 1.63 13.30 26.42
N GLY A 460 0.99 14.17 25.66
CA GLY A 460 0.77 15.60 25.86
C GLY A 460 -0.04 16.14 24.70
#